data_AF-A0A8X6STS0-F1
#
_entry.id   AF-A0A8X6STS0-F1
#
_cell.length_a   1.000
_cell.length_b   1.000
_cell.length_c   1.000
_cell.angle_alpha   90.00
_cell.angle_beta   90.00
_cell.angle_gamma   90.00
#
_symmetry.space_group_name_H-M   'P 1'
#
loop_
_entity.id
_entity.type
_entity.pdbx_description
1 polymer ?
#
loop_
_entity_poly.entity_id
_entity_poly.type
_entity_poly.pdbx_seq_one_letter_code
_entity_poly.pdbx_strand_id
1 'polypeptide(L)'
;MNGCVAVRSVNTGKVLDIEVISFYGPTCKRLQTMPRNFEYESSKADHICLCNFTGSSSKMEIVGASRIFLRSEKTRRLQYTQYYGDGDSKAFMSVKDTYGLNSVTKFECIGHVQKTVGSRLRKLKTKTKGQSGKGKLTDNFIDRLQNYYGIAVRSNVSNLNAMQQNVIAALYHCASSDKKPMHGQC
;
A
#
# COMPACT_ATOMS: atom_id res chain seq x y z
N MET A 1 -4.97 4.48 -19.49
CA MET A 1 -4.70 3.76 -18.23
C MET A 1 -5.94 3.89 -17.38
N ASN A 2 -6.40 2.76 -16.84
CA ASN A 2 -7.55 2.71 -15.94
C ASN A 2 -7.03 2.33 -14.56
N GLY A 3 -7.52 2.98 -13.53
CA GLY A 3 -7.22 2.71 -12.13
C GLY A 3 -8.51 2.30 -11.41
N CYS A 4 -8.36 1.53 -10.35
CA CYS A 4 -9.46 1.14 -9.47
C CYS A 4 -8.99 1.33 -8.04
N VAL A 5 -9.75 2.08 -7.25
CA VAL A 5 -9.55 2.22 -5.81
C VAL A 5 -10.71 1.55 -5.12
N ALA A 6 -10.44 0.70 -4.14
CA ALA A 6 -11.47 0.00 -3.40
C ALA A 6 -11.23 0.15 -1.90
N VAL A 7 -12.31 0.31 -1.14
CA VAL A 7 -12.29 0.24 0.32
C VAL A 7 -12.80 -1.12 0.75
N ARG A 8 -12.02 -1.82 1.57
CA ARG A 8 -12.35 -3.14 2.10
C ARG A 8 -12.40 -3.08 3.62
N SER A 9 -13.45 -3.65 4.20
CA SER A 9 -13.55 -3.84 5.65
C SER A 9 -12.54 -4.90 6.09
N VAL A 10 -11.70 -4.55 7.07
CA VAL A 10 -10.73 -5.49 7.66
C VAL A 10 -11.44 -6.62 8.41
N ASN A 11 -12.48 -6.29 9.17
CA ASN A 11 -13.19 -7.25 10.02
C ASN A 11 -14.00 -8.27 9.21
N THR A 12 -14.67 -7.83 8.14
CA THR A 12 -15.57 -8.70 7.35
C THR A 12 -14.93 -9.22 6.06
N GLY A 13 -13.82 -8.61 5.63
CA GLY A 13 -13.21 -8.87 4.34
C GLY A 13 -14.03 -8.41 3.13
N LYS A 14 -15.19 -7.75 3.33
CA LYS A 14 -16.07 -7.30 2.24
C LYS A 14 -15.62 -5.96 1.66
N VAL A 15 -15.89 -5.77 0.38
CA VAL A 15 -15.70 -4.48 -0.30
C VAL A 15 -16.85 -3.56 0.06
N LEU A 16 -16.54 -2.37 0.59
CA LEU A 16 -17.50 -1.36 1.02
C LEU A 16 -17.81 -0.36 -0.09
N ASP A 17 -16.79 0.01 -0.87
CA ASP A 17 -16.93 0.95 -1.97
C ASP A 17 -15.82 0.80 -3.01
N ILE A 18 -16.08 1.21 -4.25
CA ILE A 18 -15.15 1.14 -5.38
C ILE A 18 -15.25 2.42 -6.22
N GLU A 19 -14.12 3.01 -6.55
CA GLU A 19 -14.01 4.08 -7.54
C GLU A 19 -13.16 3.62 -8.72
N VAL A 20 -13.78 3.60 -9.89
CA VAL A 20 -13.08 3.35 -11.15
C VAL A 20 -12.67 4.69 -11.73
N ILE A 21 -11.38 4.85 -12.01
CA ILE A 21 -10.80 6.07 -12.56
C ILE A 21 -10.27 5.77 -13.94
N SER A 22 -10.75 6.50 -14.95
CA SER A 22 -10.28 6.36 -16.32
C SER A 22 -9.66 7.64 -16.82
N PHE A 23 -8.47 7.51 -17.38
CA PHE A 23 -7.75 8.56 -18.11
C PHE A 23 -7.78 8.30 -19.63
N TYR A 24 -8.32 7.17 -20.08
CA TYR A 24 -8.22 6.74 -21.47
C TYR A 24 -9.57 6.30 -22.05
N GLY A 25 -9.97 6.97 -23.12
CA GLY A 25 -11.11 6.61 -23.94
C GLY A 25 -10.67 6.45 -25.39
N PRO A 26 -10.84 5.26 -26.01
CA PRO A 26 -10.50 5.04 -27.42
C PRO A 26 -11.17 6.07 -28.33
N THR A 27 -12.47 6.31 -28.11
CA THR A 27 -13.25 7.30 -28.85
C THR A 27 -12.76 8.72 -28.63
N CYS A 28 -12.37 9.09 -27.39
CA CYS A 28 -11.79 10.39 -27.10
C CYS A 28 -10.50 10.63 -27.90
N LYS A 29 -9.63 9.62 -27.98
CA LYS A 29 -8.40 9.72 -28.78
C LYS A 29 -8.68 9.81 -30.28
N ARG A 30 -9.62 9.01 -30.77
CA ARG A 30 -10.04 9.06 -32.18
C ARG A 30 -10.55 10.46 -32.55
N LEU A 31 -11.41 11.04 -31.71
CA LEU A 31 -11.93 12.40 -31.90
C LEU A 31 -10.82 13.46 -31.91
N GLN A 32 -9.74 13.28 -31.15
CA GLN A 32 -8.60 14.22 -31.17
C GLN A 32 -7.82 14.19 -32.49
N THR A 33 -7.83 13.06 -33.21
CA THR A 33 -7.10 12.89 -34.48
C THR A 33 -7.99 13.05 -35.72
N MET A 34 -9.31 13.08 -35.56
CA MET A 34 -10.25 13.24 -36.67
C MET A 34 -10.22 14.67 -37.23
N PRO A 35 -10.31 14.84 -38.56
CA PRO A 35 -10.50 16.15 -39.16
C PRO A 35 -11.86 16.72 -38.71
N ARG A 36 -11.92 18.04 -38.49
CA ARG A 36 -13.17 18.71 -38.08
C ARG A 36 -14.13 18.78 -39.27
N ASN A 37 -14.92 17.73 -39.46
CA ASN A 37 -15.93 17.58 -40.49
C ASN A 37 -17.26 17.10 -39.88
N PHE A 38 -18.26 16.84 -40.72
CA PHE A 38 -19.57 16.34 -40.28
C PHE A 38 -19.47 15.04 -39.46
N GLU A 39 -18.57 14.13 -39.84
CA GLU A 39 -18.33 12.88 -39.13
C GLU A 39 -17.77 13.11 -37.72
N TYR A 40 -16.89 14.10 -37.55
CA TYR A 40 -16.40 14.52 -36.23
C TYR A 40 -17.53 15.03 -35.33
N GLU A 41 -18.38 15.94 -35.83
CA GLU A 41 -19.46 16.51 -35.01
C GLU A 41 -20.51 15.44 -34.64
N SER A 42 -20.87 14.55 -35.57
CA SER A 42 -21.76 13.41 -35.32
C SER A 42 -21.17 12.45 -34.27
N SER A 43 -19.93 12.01 -34.49
CA SER A 43 -19.20 11.10 -33.58
C SER A 43 -18.97 11.72 -32.19
N LYS A 44 -18.83 13.05 -32.10
CA LYS A 44 -18.72 13.78 -30.84
C LYS A 44 -20.05 13.92 -30.12
N ALA A 45 -21.15 14.14 -30.84
CA ALA A 45 -22.49 14.23 -30.26
C ALA A 45 -22.90 12.89 -29.62
N ASP A 46 -22.58 11.77 -30.27
CA ASP A 46 -22.87 10.42 -29.76
C ASP A 46 -21.85 9.93 -28.71
N HIS A 47 -20.77 10.68 -28.48
CA HIS A 47 -19.69 10.24 -27.62
C HIS A 47 -20.00 10.43 -26.14
N ILE A 48 -20.20 9.31 -25.44
CA ILE A 48 -20.18 9.26 -23.97
C ILE A 48 -18.75 9.05 -23.49
N CYS A 49 -18.15 10.09 -22.93
CA CYS A 49 -16.80 10.02 -22.38
C CYS A 49 -16.80 9.31 -21.03
N LEU A 50 -16.09 8.17 -20.95
CA LEU A 50 -15.86 7.46 -19.69
C LEU A 50 -14.62 7.96 -18.94
N CYS A 51 -13.84 8.89 -19.52
CA CYS A 51 -12.70 9.49 -18.85
C CYS A 51 -13.21 10.44 -17.75
N ASN A 52 -12.98 10.08 -16.50
CA ASN A 52 -13.43 10.85 -15.34
C ASN A 52 -12.25 11.46 -14.57
N PHE A 53 -11.05 11.45 -15.14
CA PHE A 53 -9.84 11.99 -14.52
C PHE A 53 -8.86 12.54 -15.54
N THR A 54 -8.23 13.66 -15.19
CA THR A 54 -7.15 14.30 -15.93
C THR A 54 -5.94 14.47 -15.00
N GLY A 55 -4.75 14.08 -15.47
CA GLY A 55 -3.51 14.15 -14.69
C GLY A 55 -2.64 12.92 -14.86
N SER A 56 -1.61 12.80 -14.01
CA SER A 56 -0.72 11.64 -14.01
C SER A 56 -1.37 10.41 -13.38
N SER A 57 -0.97 9.22 -13.85
CA SER A 57 -1.44 7.95 -13.29
C SER A 57 -1.20 7.83 -11.79
N SER A 58 -0.08 8.36 -11.29
CA SER A 58 0.25 8.37 -9.85
C SER A 58 -0.74 9.15 -8.98
N LYS A 59 -1.49 10.10 -9.56
CA LYS A 59 -2.50 10.88 -8.82
C LYS A 59 -3.87 10.18 -8.77
N MET A 60 -4.07 9.13 -9.56
CA MET A 60 -5.35 8.40 -9.61
C MET A 60 -5.69 7.79 -8.25
N GLU A 61 -4.70 7.22 -7.54
CA GLU A 61 -4.90 6.67 -6.20
C GLU A 61 -5.43 7.72 -5.22
N ILE A 62 -4.78 8.89 -5.19
CA ILE A 62 -5.13 10.02 -4.30
C ILE A 62 -6.55 10.48 -4.57
N VAL A 63 -6.89 10.72 -5.84
CA VAL A 63 -8.24 11.17 -6.23
C VAL A 63 -9.28 10.11 -5.92
N GLY A 64 -8.98 8.84 -6.17
CA GLY A 64 -9.91 7.75 -5.89
C GLY A 64 -10.19 7.58 -4.41
N ALA A 65 -9.15 7.64 -3.57
CA ALA A 65 -9.30 7.63 -2.13
C ALA A 65 -10.17 8.80 -1.67
N SER A 66 -9.86 10.03 -2.08
CA SER A 66 -10.64 11.21 -1.71
C SER A 66 -12.11 11.12 -2.15
N ARG A 67 -12.39 10.66 -3.38
CA ARG A 67 -13.77 10.49 -3.87
C ARG A 67 -14.56 9.49 -3.04
N ILE A 68 -13.96 8.35 -2.70
CA ILE A 68 -14.62 7.33 -1.88
C ILE A 68 -14.90 7.86 -0.47
N PHE A 69 -13.91 8.51 0.16
CA PHE A 69 -14.05 9.06 1.50
C PHE A 69 -15.12 10.15 1.55
N LEU A 70 -15.11 11.12 0.63
CA LEU A 70 -16.07 12.22 0.60
C LEU A 70 -17.52 11.76 0.38
N ARG A 71 -17.75 10.69 -0.39
CA ARG A 71 -19.13 10.20 -0.66
C ARG A 71 -19.63 9.17 0.35
N SER A 72 -18.77 8.68 1.24
CA SER A 72 -19.05 7.54 2.12
C SER A 72 -20.26 7.76 3.02
N GLU A 73 -20.32 8.90 3.73
CA GLU A 73 -21.43 9.21 4.64
C GLU A 73 -22.76 9.29 3.90
N LYS A 74 -22.77 9.95 2.74
CA LYS A 74 -24.00 10.14 1.95
C LYS A 74 -24.48 8.86 1.28
N THR A 75 -23.57 8.08 0.70
CA THR A 75 -23.93 6.92 -0.14
C THR A 75 -23.94 5.60 0.61
N ARG A 76 -23.11 5.46 1.65
CA ARG A 76 -22.95 4.23 2.44
C ARG A 76 -23.39 4.38 3.89
N ARG A 77 -23.64 5.61 4.38
CA ARG A 77 -23.93 5.90 5.80
C ARG A 77 -22.81 5.41 6.73
N LEU A 78 -21.56 5.55 6.29
CA LEU A 78 -20.36 5.12 7.02
C LEU A 78 -19.31 6.23 7.02
N GLN A 79 -18.55 6.33 8.10
CA GLN A 79 -17.29 7.07 8.16
C GLN A 79 -16.12 6.09 8.21
N TYR A 80 -15.13 6.29 7.35
CA TYR A 80 -13.90 5.49 7.35
C TYR A 80 -12.85 6.10 8.27
N THR A 81 -12.84 5.73 9.55
CA THR A 81 -11.97 6.36 10.57
C THR A 81 -10.58 5.72 10.70
N GLN A 82 -10.37 4.55 10.11
CA GLN A 82 -9.09 3.83 10.15
C GLN A 82 -8.60 3.53 8.74
N TYR A 83 -7.40 4.01 8.41
CA TYR A 83 -6.76 3.83 7.11
C TYR A 83 -5.56 2.90 7.23
N TYR A 84 -5.61 1.74 6.58
CA TYR A 84 -4.51 0.78 6.53
C TYR A 84 -3.73 0.97 5.23
N GLY A 85 -2.55 1.58 5.33
CA GLY A 85 -1.75 1.98 4.18
C GLY A 85 -0.35 1.38 4.17
N ASP A 86 0.29 1.47 3.01
CA ASP A 86 1.74 1.31 2.86
C ASP A 86 2.39 2.67 3.14
N GLY A 87 3.34 2.76 4.09
CA GLY A 87 4.29 3.85 4.26
C GLY A 87 3.75 5.28 4.05
N ASP A 88 4.62 6.22 3.67
CA ASP A 88 4.21 7.60 3.39
C ASP A 88 3.23 7.66 2.21
N SER A 89 1.94 7.73 2.50
CA SER A 89 0.85 7.66 1.53
C SER A 89 0.27 9.05 1.33
N LYS A 90 0.50 9.63 0.15
CA LYS A 90 -0.15 10.88 -0.28
C LYS A 90 -1.68 10.74 -0.30
N ALA A 91 -2.20 9.53 -0.51
CA ALA A 91 -3.63 9.25 -0.43
C ALA A 91 -4.16 9.36 1.01
N PHE A 92 -3.40 8.93 2.03
CA PHE A 92 -3.78 9.19 3.43
C PHE A 92 -3.86 10.70 3.70
N MET A 93 -2.87 11.46 3.26
CA MET A 93 -2.85 12.91 3.46
C MET A 93 -4.05 13.63 2.82
N SER A 94 -4.63 13.08 1.74
CA SER A 94 -5.80 13.65 1.09
C SER A 94 -7.13 13.27 1.74
N VAL A 95 -7.13 12.34 2.71
CA VAL A 95 -8.35 11.87 3.39
C VAL A 95 -8.32 12.02 4.91
N LYS A 96 -7.18 12.38 5.51
CA LYS A 96 -7.00 12.44 6.97
C LYS A 96 -8.01 13.31 7.72
N ASP A 97 -8.52 14.34 7.05
CA ASP A 97 -9.41 15.35 7.62
C ASP A 97 -10.84 15.27 7.04
N THR A 98 -11.21 14.18 6.37
CA THR A 98 -12.49 14.06 5.61
C THR A 98 -13.71 14.33 6.48
N TYR A 99 -13.75 13.80 7.71
CA TYR A 99 -14.89 13.91 8.62
C TYR A 99 -14.62 14.89 9.77
N GLY A 100 -13.66 15.82 9.58
CA GLY A 100 -13.15 16.72 10.61
C GLY A 100 -11.65 16.55 10.84
N LEU A 101 -11.06 17.46 11.61
CA LEU A 101 -9.61 17.52 11.86
C LEU A 101 -9.09 16.22 12.48
N ASN A 102 -8.12 15.58 11.81
CA ASN A 102 -7.50 14.31 12.16
C ASN A 102 -8.51 13.18 12.43
N SER A 103 -9.65 13.20 11.73
CA SER A 103 -10.73 12.21 11.89
C SER A 103 -10.34 10.80 11.43
N VAL A 104 -9.31 10.66 10.59
CA VAL A 104 -8.84 9.36 10.09
C VAL A 104 -7.47 9.04 10.67
N THR A 105 -7.39 7.92 11.39
CA THR A 105 -6.13 7.39 11.94
C THR A 105 -5.46 6.45 10.95
N LYS A 106 -4.17 6.68 10.70
CA LYS A 106 -3.36 5.81 9.83
C LYS A 106 -2.74 4.66 10.61
N PHE A 107 -2.82 3.47 10.03
CA PHE A 107 -2.12 2.26 10.46
C PHE A 107 -1.22 1.75 9.35
N GLU A 108 -0.07 1.20 9.74
CA GLU A 108 0.89 0.59 8.82
C GLU A 108 0.49 -0.86 8.54
N CYS A 109 0.55 -1.26 7.26
CA CYS A 109 0.31 -2.66 6.91
C CYS A 109 1.49 -3.56 7.33
N ILE A 110 1.20 -4.81 7.71
CA ILE A 110 2.21 -5.80 8.09
C ILE A 110 3.27 -5.98 6.99
N GLY A 111 2.86 -5.92 5.72
CA GLY A 111 3.77 -5.98 4.58
C GLY A 111 4.77 -4.81 4.55
N HIS A 112 4.33 -3.59 4.87
CA HIS A 112 5.20 -2.42 4.98
C HIS A 112 6.19 -2.58 6.14
N VAL A 113 5.71 -2.98 7.32
CA VAL A 113 6.56 -3.20 8.49
C VAL A 113 7.62 -4.26 8.19
N GLN A 114 7.23 -5.36 7.54
CA GLN A 114 8.16 -6.41 7.08
C GLN A 114 9.24 -5.83 6.15
N LYS A 115 8.86 -5.13 5.07
CA LYS A 115 9.82 -4.52 4.13
C LYS A 115 10.75 -3.51 4.82
N THR A 116 10.21 -2.74 5.77
CA THR A 116 10.95 -1.71 6.50
C THR A 116 12.15 -2.29 7.25
N VAL A 117 12.02 -3.48 7.85
CA VAL A 117 13.15 -4.18 8.51
C VAL A 117 14.29 -4.40 7.52
N GLY A 118 14.00 -4.97 6.36
CA GLY A 118 15.01 -5.24 5.34
C GLY A 118 15.62 -3.97 4.74
N SER A 119 14.83 -2.93 4.48
CA SER A 119 15.35 -1.65 3.97
C SER A 119 16.28 -0.96 4.98
N ARG A 120 15.94 -1.01 6.28
CA ARG A 120 16.78 -0.44 7.35
C ARG A 120 18.09 -1.20 7.51
N LEU A 121 18.06 -2.53 7.47
CA LEU A 121 19.27 -3.35 7.54
C LEU A 121 20.19 -3.15 6.34
N ARG A 122 19.65 -3.02 5.13
CA ARG A 122 20.45 -2.67 3.94
C ARG A 122 21.09 -1.30 4.05
N LYS A 123 20.36 -0.30 4.59
CA LYS A 123 20.94 1.03 4.88
C LYS A 123 22.04 0.96 5.94
N LEU A 124 21.89 0.11 6.96
CA LEU A 124 22.94 -0.11 7.96
C LEU A 124 24.18 -0.75 7.33
N LYS A 125 23.99 -1.80 6.52
CA LYS A 125 25.04 -2.49 5.76
C LYS A 125 25.88 -1.52 4.91
N THR A 126 25.24 -0.54 4.26
CA THR A 126 25.93 0.42 3.40
C THR A 126 26.60 1.56 4.18
N LYS A 127 25.99 2.03 5.27
CA LYS A 127 26.56 3.11 6.11
C LYS A 127 27.73 2.65 6.97
N THR A 128 27.72 1.41 7.44
CA THR A 128 28.74 0.91 8.36
C THR A 128 29.82 0.14 7.61
N LYS A 129 31.02 0.72 7.53
CA LYS A 129 32.19 0.05 6.92
C LYS A 129 32.44 -1.30 7.60
N GLY A 130 32.72 -2.31 6.79
CA GLY A 130 33.07 -3.64 7.28
C GLY A 130 31.90 -4.53 7.69
N GLN A 131 30.63 -4.14 7.49
CA GLN A 131 29.46 -5.01 7.74
C GLN A 131 29.02 -5.86 6.54
N SER A 132 29.55 -5.57 5.35
CA SER A 132 29.31 -6.38 4.15
C SER A 132 30.34 -7.51 4.02
N GLY A 133 29.93 -8.66 3.49
CA GLY A 133 30.80 -9.81 3.21
C GLY A 133 30.33 -11.14 3.79
N LYS A 134 31.00 -12.24 3.40
CA LYS A 134 30.73 -13.59 3.90
C LYS A 134 30.93 -13.65 5.42
N GLY A 135 29.96 -14.24 6.14
CA GLY A 135 29.96 -14.27 7.61
C GLY A 135 29.50 -12.98 8.29
N LYS A 136 28.96 -12.02 7.54
CA LYS A 136 28.43 -10.74 8.05
C LYS A 136 27.00 -10.50 7.55
N LEU A 137 26.58 -9.24 7.44
CA LEU A 137 25.24 -8.86 6.99
C LEU A 137 25.11 -9.00 5.46
N THR A 138 24.80 -10.22 5.01
CA THR A 138 24.54 -10.52 3.59
C THR A 138 23.09 -10.21 3.21
N ASP A 139 22.80 -10.01 1.93
CA ASP A 139 21.42 -9.76 1.49
C ASP A 139 20.52 -10.97 1.76
N ASN A 140 21.03 -12.19 1.55
CA ASN A 140 20.32 -13.43 1.90
C ASN A 140 19.96 -13.50 3.40
N PHE A 141 20.86 -13.07 4.28
CA PHE A 141 20.56 -12.99 5.72
C PHE A 141 19.46 -11.98 6.01
N ILE A 142 19.53 -10.79 5.39
CA ILE A 142 18.52 -9.74 5.54
C ILE A 142 17.15 -10.23 5.04
N ASP A 143 17.10 -10.90 3.91
CA ASP A 143 15.86 -11.46 3.35
C ASP A 143 15.27 -12.55 4.26
N ARG A 144 16.13 -13.42 4.80
CA ARG A 144 15.71 -14.44 5.77
C ARG A 144 15.10 -13.80 7.01
N LEU A 145 15.78 -12.83 7.61
CA LEU A 145 15.30 -12.12 8.80
C LEU A 145 14.01 -11.34 8.53
N GLN A 146 13.93 -10.66 7.38
CA GLN A 146 12.72 -9.99 6.93
C GLN A 146 11.54 -10.96 6.84
N ASN A 147 11.74 -12.16 6.28
CA ASN A 147 10.68 -13.15 6.16
C ASN A 147 10.23 -13.71 7.53
N TYR A 148 11.17 -14.09 8.39
CA TYR A 148 10.83 -14.58 9.73
C TYR A 148 10.14 -13.52 10.59
N TYR A 149 10.58 -12.25 10.49
CA TYR A 149 9.89 -11.14 11.15
C TYR A 149 8.42 -11.05 10.72
N GLY A 150 8.16 -11.13 9.40
CA GLY A 150 6.80 -11.13 8.88
C GLY A 150 5.97 -12.32 9.33
N ILE A 151 6.57 -13.51 9.47
CA ILE A 151 5.90 -14.72 9.99
C ILE A 151 5.55 -14.54 11.47
N ALA A 152 6.48 -14.05 12.29
CA ALA A 152 6.28 -13.81 13.71
C ALA A 152 5.12 -12.83 13.98
N VAL A 153 5.01 -11.76 13.19
CA VAL A 153 3.90 -10.80 13.29
C VAL A 153 2.57 -11.42 12.86
N ARG A 154 2.52 -12.11 11.71
CA ARG A 154 1.27 -12.70 11.19
C ARG A 154 0.75 -13.85 12.06
N SER A 155 1.64 -14.60 12.70
CA SER A 155 1.24 -15.74 13.55
C SER A 155 0.72 -15.31 14.92
N ASN A 156 0.88 -14.03 15.29
CA ASN A 156 0.57 -13.51 16.63
C ASN A 156 -0.28 -12.23 16.60
N VAL A 157 -1.12 -12.04 15.58
CA VAL A 157 -1.88 -10.78 15.37
C VAL A 157 -2.70 -10.35 16.59
N SER A 158 -3.20 -11.30 17.39
CA SER A 158 -4.00 -11.06 18.59
C SER A 158 -3.23 -11.10 19.91
N ASN A 159 -1.91 -11.37 19.90
CA ASN A 159 -1.11 -11.53 21.11
C ASN A 159 0.20 -10.74 21.00
N LEU A 160 0.22 -9.54 21.58
CA LEU A 160 1.38 -8.65 21.54
C LEU A 160 2.61 -9.26 22.21
N ASN A 161 2.45 -9.93 23.36
CA ASN A 161 3.56 -10.53 24.09
C ASN A 161 4.20 -11.66 23.28
N ALA A 162 3.39 -12.57 22.73
CA ALA A 162 3.87 -13.65 21.88
C ALA A 162 4.47 -13.12 20.57
N MET A 163 3.92 -12.04 20.01
CA MET A 163 4.50 -11.35 18.86
C MET A 163 5.91 -10.84 19.15
N GLN A 164 6.10 -10.14 20.27
CA GLN A 164 7.40 -9.63 20.68
C GLN A 164 8.40 -10.76 20.91
N GLN A 165 7.99 -11.81 21.61
CA GLN A 165 8.82 -13.00 21.84
C GLN A 165 9.24 -13.65 20.53
N ASN A 166 8.31 -13.90 19.61
CA ASN A 166 8.63 -14.56 18.33
C ASN A 166 9.45 -13.68 17.39
N VAL A 167 9.29 -12.35 17.44
CA VAL A 167 10.14 -11.42 16.70
C VAL A 167 11.59 -11.50 17.21
N ILE A 168 11.78 -11.59 18.52
CA ILE A 168 13.10 -11.76 19.12
C ILE A 168 13.66 -13.15 18.76
N ALA A 169 12.85 -14.20 18.91
CA ALA A 169 13.21 -15.57 18.51
C ALA A 169 13.67 -15.64 17.06
N ALA A 170 12.97 -14.97 16.13
CA ALA A 170 13.33 -14.89 14.72
C ALA A 170 14.73 -14.30 14.50
N LEU A 171 15.11 -13.29 15.27
CA LEU A 171 16.45 -12.70 15.22
C LEU A 171 17.52 -13.72 15.67
N TYR A 172 17.31 -14.37 16.81
CA TYR A 172 18.23 -15.37 17.36
C TYR A 172 18.35 -16.59 16.44
N HIS A 173 17.24 -17.08 15.90
CA HIS A 173 17.21 -18.15 14.91
C HIS A 173 18.03 -17.80 13.67
N CYS A 174 17.85 -16.59 13.14
CA CYS A 174 18.61 -16.13 11.98
C CYS A 174 20.09 -16.00 12.29
N ALA A 175 20.46 -15.58 13.50
CA ALA A 175 21.84 -15.40 13.93
C ALA A 175 22.54 -16.71 14.36
N SER A 176 21.78 -17.77 14.61
CA SER A 176 22.29 -19.08 15.03
C SER A 176 23.17 -19.73 13.96
N SER A 177 24.19 -20.46 14.39
CA SER A 177 25.06 -21.28 13.54
C SER A 177 25.53 -22.50 14.31
N ASP A 178 26.01 -23.54 13.62
CA ASP A 178 26.52 -24.77 14.25
C ASP A 178 27.65 -24.50 15.27
N LYS A 179 28.43 -23.43 15.05
CA LYS A 179 29.52 -23.00 15.94
C LYS A 179 29.05 -22.16 17.12
N LYS A 180 27.89 -21.51 17.00
CA LYS A 180 27.30 -20.65 18.03
C LYS A 180 25.78 -20.82 17.99
N PRO A 181 25.26 -21.89 18.62
CA PRO A 181 23.83 -22.14 18.64
C PRO A 181 23.15 -21.05 19.48
N MET A 182 22.11 -20.44 18.92
CA MET A 182 21.33 -19.36 19.56
C MET A 182 19.84 -19.73 19.68
N HIS A 183 19.51 -21.02 19.64
CA HIS A 183 18.14 -21.53 19.67
C HIS A 183 17.43 -21.46 21.03
N GLY A 184 18.06 -20.89 22.08
CA GLY A 184 17.47 -20.84 23.43
C GLY A 184 16.20 -19.98 23.56
N GLN A 185 15.81 -19.28 22.50
CA GLN A 185 14.56 -18.51 22.43
C GLN A 185 13.64 -18.99 21.30
N CYS A 186 13.96 -20.10 20.64
CA CYS A 186 13.13 -20.72 19.60
C CYS A 186 12.15 -21.73 20.20
#